data_AF-A0A0N1NH63-F1
#
_entry.id   AF-A0A0N1NH63-F1
#
_cell.length_a   1.000
_cell.length_b   1.000
_cell.length_c   1.000
_cell.angle_alpha   90.00
_cell.angle_beta   90.00
_cell.angle_gamma   90.00
#
_symmetry.space_group_name_H-M   'P 1'
#
loop_
_entity.id
_entity.type
_entity.pdbx_description
1 polymer ?
#
loop_
_entity_poly.entity_id
_entity_poly.type
_entity_poly.pdbx_seq_one_letter_code
_entity_poly.pdbx_strand_id
1 'polypeptide(L)'
;MLQSETRHGALTRRADFRAAAAPGWSTAGTVYYRVPELLTCVAVDAMCGPQVLLDGLGLVGQVPSEFTVQVFDYVTERGMSPTLSVEGDAASDELGFMLRAQRAGDVLLSRVFFAKFEGWSDTVHDCVPTTGWRVR
;
A
#
# COMPACT_ATOMS: atom_id res chain seq x y z
N MET A 1 5.98 -6.03 -19.90
CA MET A 1 7.07 -7.00 -19.65
C MET A 1 6.90 -7.50 -18.22
N LEU A 2 6.52 -8.77 -18.03
CA LEU A 2 6.42 -9.38 -16.70
C LEU A 2 7.84 -9.64 -16.17
N GLN A 3 8.19 -9.06 -15.02
CA GLN A 3 9.41 -9.42 -14.29
C GLN A 3 9.02 -10.23 -13.06
N SER A 4 9.74 -11.32 -12.81
CA SER A 4 9.49 -12.30 -11.76
C SER A 4 10.66 -12.26 -10.77
N GLU A 5 10.43 -11.89 -9.52
CA GLU A 5 11.44 -11.92 -8.46
C GLU A 5 11.08 -12.97 -7.37
N THR A 6 11.86 -14.05 -7.39
CA THR A 6 12.37 -14.98 -6.35
C THR A 6 11.49 -15.69 -5.28
N ARG A 7 11.44 -17.03 -5.44
CA ARG A 7 11.64 -18.16 -4.48
C ARG A 7 10.88 -18.21 -3.13
N HIS A 8 9.56 -18.37 -3.19
CA HIS A 8 8.79 -19.47 -2.57
C HIS A 8 7.35 -19.43 -3.11
N GLY A 9 6.87 -20.52 -3.72
CA GLY A 9 5.44 -20.87 -3.88
C GLY A 9 4.48 -20.01 -4.71
N ALA A 10 4.69 -18.72 -4.91
CA ALA A 10 3.78 -17.85 -5.64
C ALA A 10 4.55 -16.68 -6.25
N LEU A 11 4.82 -16.72 -7.56
CA LEU A 11 5.37 -15.55 -8.23
C LEU A 11 4.35 -14.41 -8.15
N THR A 12 4.63 -13.41 -7.32
CA THR A 12 3.89 -12.17 -7.33
C THR A 12 4.17 -11.45 -8.64
N ARG A 13 3.17 -11.47 -9.52
CA ARG A 13 3.14 -10.67 -10.74
C ARG A 13 2.62 -9.28 -10.40
N ARG A 14 2.90 -8.32 -11.28
CA ARG A 14 2.43 -6.94 -11.10
C ARG A 14 1.80 -6.36 -12.37
N ALA A 15 0.82 -5.49 -12.18
CA ALA A 15 0.25 -4.64 -13.22
C ALA A 15 0.25 -3.19 -12.74
N ASP A 16 0.73 -2.28 -13.60
CA ASP A 16 0.81 -0.85 -13.31
C ASP A 16 -0.38 -0.13 -13.98
N PHE A 17 -1.08 0.71 -13.21
CA PHE A 17 -2.20 1.52 -13.66
C PHE A 17 -1.81 2.99 -13.66
N ARG A 18 -2.34 3.74 -14.61
CA ARG A 18 -2.05 5.17 -14.77
C ARG A 18 -3.37 5.94 -14.85
N ALA A 19 -3.37 7.16 -14.33
CA ALA A 19 -4.47 8.07 -14.61
C ALA A 19 -4.46 8.44 -16.11
N ALA A 20 -5.65 8.57 -16.71
CA ALA A 20 -5.80 8.71 -18.17
C ALA A 20 -5.05 9.91 -18.77
N ALA A 21 -4.88 10.99 -18.00
CA ALA A 21 -4.20 12.21 -18.42
C ALA A 21 -2.73 12.29 -17.97
N ALA A 22 -2.19 11.24 -17.34
CA ALA A 22 -0.89 11.31 -16.69
C ALA A 22 0.28 10.94 -17.63
N PRO A 23 1.49 11.49 -17.41
CA PRO A 23 2.66 11.15 -18.21
C PRO A 23 2.94 9.65 -18.25
N GLY A 24 3.55 9.15 -19.34
CA GLY A 24 3.82 7.72 -19.52
C GLY A 24 4.74 7.08 -18.47
N TRP A 25 5.38 7.88 -17.60
CA TRP A 25 6.24 7.41 -16.51
C TRP A 25 5.55 7.40 -15.14
N SER A 26 4.36 8.02 -15.00
CA SER A 26 3.64 8.07 -13.72
C SER A 26 2.74 6.84 -13.57
N THR A 27 3.02 6.01 -12.57
CA THR A 27 2.16 4.91 -12.15
C THR A 27 1.29 5.40 -11.00
N ALA A 28 -0.03 5.42 -11.18
CA ALA A 28 -1.01 5.83 -10.17
C ALA A 28 -1.31 4.71 -9.17
N GLY A 29 -1.25 3.46 -9.61
CA GLY A 29 -1.46 2.30 -8.76
C GLY A 29 -0.75 1.07 -9.31
N THR A 30 -0.35 0.18 -8.40
CA THR A 30 0.26 -1.11 -8.76
C THR A 30 -0.55 -2.22 -8.12
N VAL A 31 -0.98 -3.18 -8.92
CA VAL A 31 -1.66 -4.38 -8.45
C VAL A 31 -0.68 -5.53 -8.43
N TYR A 32 -0.63 -6.24 -7.31
CA TYR A 32 0.14 -7.47 -7.11
C TYR A 32 -0.81 -8.66 -7.06
N TYR A 33 -0.44 -9.73 -7.76
CA TYR A 33 -1.27 -10.93 -7.85
C TYR A 33 -0.41 -12.19 -7.95
N ARG A 34 -0.92 -13.31 -7.43
CA ARG A 34 -0.26 -14.62 -7.43
C ARG A 34 -0.96 -15.60 -8.34
N VAL A 35 -0.29 -16.70 -8.71
CA VAL A 35 -0.91 -17.79 -9.49
C VAL A 35 -1.64 -18.76 -8.55
N PRO A 36 -2.88 -19.19 -8.88
CA PRO A 36 -3.68 -18.78 -10.05
C PRO A 36 -4.37 -17.41 -9.81
N GLU A 37 -3.96 -16.38 -10.55
CA GLU A 37 -4.44 -14.97 -10.60
C GLU A 37 -5.22 -14.39 -9.41
N LEU A 38 -4.82 -14.68 -8.17
CA LEU A 38 -5.43 -14.09 -6.98
C LEU A 38 -4.81 -12.73 -6.71
N LEU A 39 -5.65 -11.70 -6.60
CA LEU A 39 -5.25 -10.38 -6.10
C LEU A 39 -4.69 -10.53 -4.67
N THR A 40 -3.48 -10.02 -4.45
CA THR A 40 -2.83 -10.08 -3.13
C THR A 40 -2.69 -8.70 -2.51
N CYS A 41 -2.39 -7.69 -3.32
CA CYS A 41 -2.23 -6.34 -2.83
C CYS A 41 -2.47 -5.29 -3.93
N VAL A 42 -3.00 -4.13 -3.54
CA VAL A 42 -3.06 -2.92 -4.36
C VAL A 42 -2.28 -1.82 -3.65
N ALA A 43 -1.23 -1.30 -4.28
CA ALA A 43 -0.52 -0.11 -3.83
C ALA A 43 -1.01 1.11 -4.62
N VAL A 44 -1.31 2.21 -3.92
CA VAL A 44 -1.68 3.49 -4.55
C VAL A 44 -0.53 4.47 -4.37
N ASP A 45 -0.06 5.08 -5.45
CA ASP A 45 1.08 6.00 -5.42
C ASP A 45 0.72 7.32 -4.72
N ALA A 46 1.62 7.84 -3.89
CA ALA A 46 1.36 9.05 -3.09
C ALA A 46 1.20 10.33 -3.93
N MET A 47 1.81 10.38 -5.11
CA MET A 47 1.89 11.58 -5.95
C MET A 47 0.94 11.51 -7.14
N CYS A 48 0.86 10.34 -7.76
CA CYS A 48 0.15 10.12 -9.02
C CYS A 48 -1.14 9.33 -8.82
N GLY A 49 -1.32 8.72 -7.65
CA GLY A 49 -2.50 7.95 -7.32
C GLY A 49 -3.71 8.84 -7.00
N PRO A 50 -4.93 8.30 -7.12
CA PRO A 50 -6.11 9.00 -6.62
C PRO A 50 -6.06 9.12 -5.10
N GLN A 51 -6.70 10.17 -4.57
CA GLN A 51 -7.01 10.20 -3.15
C GLN A 51 -7.98 9.06 -2.82
N VAL A 52 -7.70 8.30 -1.75
CA VAL A 52 -8.58 7.26 -1.24
C VAL A 52 -9.14 7.72 0.09
N LEU A 53 -10.46 7.73 0.23
CA LEU A 53 -11.14 8.18 1.43
C LEU A 53 -11.70 6.99 2.21
N LEU A 54 -11.48 6.99 3.52
CA LEU A 54 -12.07 6.09 4.49
C LEU A 54 -12.90 6.92 5.48
N ASP A 55 -14.22 6.95 5.32
CA ASP A 55 -15.13 7.81 6.10
C ASP A 55 -14.67 9.28 6.16
N GLY A 56 -14.12 9.79 5.05
CA GLY A 56 -13.59 11.16 4.96
C GLY A 56 -12.11 11.31 5.35
N LEU A 57 -11.49 10.28 5.93
CA LEU A 57 -10.05 10.22 6.18
C LEU A 57 -9.30 9.95 4.87
N GLY A 58 -8.48 10.89 4.41
CA GLY A 58 -7.67 10.72 3.20
C GLY A 58 -6.44 9.84 3.46
N LEU A 59 -6.29 8.73 2.75
CA LEU A 59 -5.22 7.76 2.98
C LEU A 59 -3.94 8.03 2.18
N VAL A 60 -4.03 8.82 1.12
CA VAL A 60 -2.95 9.07 0.16
C VAL A 60 -2.52 10.53 0.20
N GLY A 61 -1.22 10.78 0.03
CA GLY A 61 -0.68 12.14 -0.07
C GLY A 61 -0.67 12.92 1.25
N GLN A 62 -0.80 12.25 2.40
CA GLN A 62 -0.79 12.90 3.73
C GLN A 62 0.61 12.94 4.33
N VAL A 63 0.85 13.81 5.31
CA VAL A 63 2.10 13.82 6.09
C VAL A 63 2.11 12.60 7.03
N PRO A 64 3.04 11.63 6.89
CA PRO A 64 2.95 10.35 7.61
C PRO A 64 2.86 10.48 9.14
N SER A 65 3.62 11.40 9.74
CA SER A 65 3.64 11.57 11.21
C SER A 65 2.31 12.07 11.78
N GLU A 66 1.65 12.99 11.08
CA GLU A 66 0.33 13.50 11.47
C GLU A 66 -0.74 12.45 11.19
N PHE A 67 -0.57 11.75 10.08
CA PHE A 67 -1.57 10.82 9.58
C PHE A 67 -1.64 9.52 10.37
N THR A 68 -0.52 9.02 10.90
CA THR A 68 -0.50 7.87 11.82
C THR A 68 -1.39 8.09 13.03
N VAL A 69 -1.38 9.29 13.62
CA VAL A 69 -2.23 9.63 14.77
C VAL A 69 -3.71 9.58 14.39
N GLN A 70 -4.08 10.15 13.24
CA GLN A 70 -5.48 10.14 12.77
C GLN A 70 -6.01 8.73 12.52
N VAL A 71 -5.19 7.85 11.94
CA VAL A 71 -5.57 6.43 11.77
C VAL A 71 -5.75 5.76 13.12
N PHE A 72 -4.88 6.05 14.08
CA PHE A 72 -4.94 5.45 15.42
C PHE A 72 -6.20 5.87 16.16
N ASP A 73 -6.55 7.15 16.09
CA ASP A 73 -7.80 7.66 16.62
C ASP A 73 -8.99 6.99 15.93
N TYR A 74 -8.99 6.96 14.58
CA TYR A 74 -10.05 6.35 13.78
C TYR A 74 -10.35 4.89 14.14
N VAL A 75 -9.31 4.07 14.29
CA VAL A 75 -9.47 2.63 14.61
C VAL A 75 -9.86 2.43 16.07
N THR A 76 -9.28 3.21 16.99
CA THR A 76 -9.56 3.10 18.43
C THR A 76 -11.00 3.50 18.74
N GLU A 77 -11.52 4.57 18.12
CA GLU A 77 -12.92 5.00 18.26
C GLU A 77 -13.93 3.93 17.82
N ARG A 78 -13.52 3.02 16.93
CA ARG A 78 -14.33 1.90 16.43
C ARG A 78 -14.06 0.58 17.15
N GLY A 79 -13.28 0.60 18.24
CA GLY A 79 -12.97 -0.57 19.06
C GLY A 79 -11.95 -1.53 18.44
N MET A 80 -11.26 -1.10 17.38
CA MET A 80 -10.16 -1.84 16.76
C MET A 80 -8.82 -1.49 17.44
N SER A 81 -7.84 -2.39 17.36
CA SER A 81 -6.50 -2.15 17.91
C SER A 81 -5.60 -1.41 16.91
N PRO A 82 -4.98 -0.28 17.30
CA PRO A 82 -4.01 0.40 16.44
C PRO A 82 -2.75 -0.46 16.26
N THR A 83 -2.24 -0.52 15.03
CA THR A 83 -1.08 -1.35 14.69
C THR A 83 -0.02 -0.53 13.95
N LEU A 84 1.25 -0.78 14.26
CA LEU A 84 2.41 -0.28 13.51
C LEU A 84 3.14 -1.45 12.88
N SER A 85 3.62 -1.27 11.66
CA SER A 85 4.64 -2.14 11.08
C SER A 85 5.97 -1.99 11.81
N VAL A 86 6.90 -2.91 11.53
CA VAL A 86 8.27 -2.83 12.07
C VAL A 86 9.03 -1.59 11.57
N GLU A 87 8.62 -1.02 10.44
CA GLU A 87 9.13 0.24 9.90
C GLU A 87 8.40 1.48 10.45
N GLY A 88 7.44 1.32 11.36
CA GLY A 88 6.70 2.41 11.98
C GLY A 88 5.55 2.95 11.14
N ASP A 89 5.05 2.20 10.16
CA ASP A 89 3.91 2.61 9.37
C ASP A 89 2.59 2.16 10.03
N ALA A 90 1.58 3.04 10.08
CA ALA A 90 0.25 2.68 10.57
C ALA A 90 -0.45 1.66 9.67
N ALA A 91 -1.10 0.68 10.29
CA ALA A 91 -1.78 -0.42 9.62
C ALA A 91 -3.08 -0.81 10.34
N SER A 92 -3.95 -1.50 9.61
CA SER A 92 -5.10 -2.21 10.17
C SER A 92 -5.35 -3.46 9.35
N ASP A 93 -5.15 -4.62 9.98
CA ASP A 93 -5.44 -5.92 9.36
C ASP A 93 -6.93 -6.11 9.13
N GLU A 94 -7.75 -5.59 10.05
CA GLU A 94 -9.21 -5.66 9.98
C GLU A 94 -9.77 -4.82 8.82
N LEU A 95 -9.21 -3.63 8.59
CA LEU A 95 -9.58 -2.76 7.47
C LEU A 95 -8.80 -3.09 6.18
N GLY A 96 -7.81 -3.97 6.26
CA GLY A 96 -7.04 -4.47 5.13
C GLY A 96 -6.13 -3.42 4.49
N PHE A 97 -5.49 -2.56 5.28
CA PHE A 97 -4.50 -1.61 4.75
C PHE A 97 -3.26 -1.44 5.61
N MET A 98 -2.16 -1.08 4.96
CA MET A 98 -0.95 -0.56 5.57
C MET A 98 -0.54 0.73 4.86
N LEU A 99 -0.22 1.75 5.64
CA LEU A 99 0.35 2.98 5.12
C LEU A 99 1.83 2.79 4.85
N ARG A 100 2.42 3.70 4.06
CA ARG A 100 3.86 3.75 3.88
C ARG A 100 4.29 5.17 3.58
N ALA A 101 5.37 5.62 4.19
CA ALA A 101 6.02 6.85 3.74
C ALA A 101 6.65 6.65 2.35
N GLN A 102 6.31 7.52 1.40
CA GLN A 102 6.92 7.63 0.07
C GLN A 102 7.56 9.00 -0.08
N ARG A 103 8.77 9.05 -0.64
CA ARG A 103 9.45 10.30 -0.97
C ARG A 103 8.76 10.97 -2.16
N ALA A 104 8.63 12.27 -2.07
CA ALA A 104 8.09 13.13 -3.11
C ALA A 104 9.00 14.36 -3.19
N GLY A 105 10.16 14.21 -3.82
CA GLY A 105 11.24 15.19 -3.74
C GLY A 105 11.76 15.33 -2.30
N ASP A 106 11.60 16.52 -1.73
CA ASP A 106 12.11 16.84 -0.39
C ASP A 106 11.12 16.52 0.73
N VAL A 107 9.89 16.09 0.41
CA VAL A 107 8.86 15.74 1.40
C VAL A 107 8.60 14.23 1.44
N LEU A 108 8.01 13.77 2.53
CA LEU A 108 7.44 12.42 2.65
C LEU A 108 5.92 12.53 2.65
N LEU A 109 5.28 11.70 1.83
CA LEU A 109 3.82 11.59 1.71
C LEU A 109 3.39 10.15 1.95
N SER A 110 2.16 9.97 2.45
CA SER A 110 1.57 8.65 2.63
C SER A 110 1.22 8.04 1.28
N ARG A 111 1.62 6.80 1.07
CA ARG A 111 1.01 5.88 0.13
C ARG A 111 0.29 4.79 0.91
N VAL A 112 -0.66 4.12 0.29
CA VAL A 112 -1.41 3.04 0.94
C VAL A 112 -1.24 1.74 0.16
N PHE A 113 -1.12 0.65 0.91
CA PHE A 113 -1.24 -0.71 0.42
C PHE A 113 -2.53 -1.30 0.97
N PHE A 114 -3.41 -1.75 0.09
CA PHE A 114 -4.55 -2.58 0.46
C PHE A 114 -4.15 -4.03 0.30
N ALA A 115 -4.26 -4.80 1.36
CA ALA A 115 -4.00 -6.22 1.35
C ALA A 115 -4.85 -6.87 2.45
N LYS A 116 -5.40 -8.04 2.15
CA LYS A 116 -6.05 -8.88 3.14
C LYS A 116 -5.24 -10.17 3.28
N PHE A 117 -4.88 -10.48 4.51
CA PHE A 117 -4.02 -11.62 4.80
C PHE A 117 -4.87 -12.88 5.01
N GLU A 118 -4.61 -13.93 4.24
CA GLU A 118 -5.32 -15.20 4.36
C GLU A 118 -4.39 -16.39 4.08
N GLY A 119 -4.20 -17.26 5.07
CA GLY A 119 -3.64 -18.63 4.94
C GLY A 119 -2.18 -18.77 4.50
N TRP A 120 -1.72 -17.99 3.51
CA TRP A 120 -0.39 -18.03 2.90
C TRP A 120 0.43 -16.75 3.12
N SER A 121 -0.23 -15.67 3.53
CA SER A 121 0.36 -14.36 3.81
C SER A 121 0.03 -13.99 5.24
N ASP A 122 1.03 -13.55 5.98
CA ASP A 122 0.88 -13.03 7.34
C ASP A 122 1.05 -11.51 7.38
N THR A 123 1.74 -10.95 6.37
CA THR A 123 2.01 -9.52 6.25
C THR A 123 1.93 -9.06 4.80
N VAL A 124 1.90 -7.75 4.60
CA VAL A 124 1.96 -7.15 3.26
C VAL A 124 3.30 -7.44 2.55
N HIS A 125 4.36 -7.77 3.30
CA HIS A 125 5.66 -8.15 2.75
C HIS A 125 5.61 -9.51 2.03
N ASP A 126 4.65 -10.37 2.38
CA ASP A 126 4.38 -11.61 1.65
C ASP A 126 3.67 -11.33 0.32
N CYS A 127 2.90 -10.24 0.26
CA CYS A 127 2.09 -9.85 -0.89
C CYS A 127 2.83 -8.99 -1.92
N VAL A 128 3.94 -8.35 -1.55
CA VAL A 128 4.62 -7.33 -2.36
C VAL A 128 6.11 -7.67 -2.51
N PRO A 129 6.64 -7.84 -3.74
CA PRO A 129 8.05 -8.13 -3.94
C PRO A 129 8.93 -6.97 -3.47
N THR A 130 10.20 -7.24 -3.16
CA THR A 130 11.15 -6.23 -2.66
C THR A 130 11.24 -4.97 -3.55
N THR A 131 11.10 -5.11 -4.87
CA THR A 131 11.01 -4.00 -5.83
C THR A 131 9.81 -3.08 -5.62
N GLY A 132 8.69 -3.59 -5.10
CA GLY A 132 7.47 -2.83 -4.83
C GLY A 132 7.59 -1.82 -3.69
N TRP A 133 8.63 -1.98 -2.86
CA TRP A 133 8.95 -1.13 -1.71
C TRP A 133 9.91 0.01 -2.03
N ARG A 134 10.50 0.03 -3.23
CA ARG A 134 11.45 1.08 -3.61
C ARG A 134 10.75 2.43 -3.56
N VAL A 135 11.23 3.27 -2.65
CA VAL A 135 10.89 4.68 -2.58
C VAL A 135 11.47 5.34 -3.82
N ARG A 136 10.62 5.93 -4.66
CA ARG A 136 11.01 6.73 -5.82
C ARG A 136 10.99 8.20 -5.46
#